data_AF-A0A1G8DSB6-F1
#
_entry.id   AF-A0A1G8DSB6-F1
#
_cell.length_a   1.000
_cell.length_b   1.000
_cell.length_c   1.000
_cell.angle_alpha   90.00
_cell.angle_beta   90.00
_cell.angle_gamma   90.00
#
_symmetry.space_group_name_H-M   'P 1'
#
loop_
_entity.id
_entity.type
_entity.pdbx_description
1 polymer ?
#
loop_
_entity_poly.entity_id
_entity_poly.type
_entity_poly.pdbx_seq_one_letter_code
_entity_poly.pdbx_strand_id
1 'polypeptide(L)'
;MKKKRISFLPNIDTRIYMIFGIIFLLSTVFLLYQYFRHVDCEKANYYIHADEYLVNKVVEFNDNTQGASSWKWDFGDGTAVDTRSRTIHYYKKPGEYIVRLTINGSCTHEKLITITSISQQIGYMPVIEAPDVAAVGESVQFNAEKENGESWEWSFGETATTDALGKSPLYTFKTVGDKKITLIVNGDVEHTAVKTIYIAPKAIRARQKIDIRSYEFEKPHSAFSLPQGDAQKDPLVDMLQHIPVSPKIRAGKDSVVSVKKAPEISNEQFQLLLTQVAGQSKTKDDFKDYVCENYRIPVVINNEKLVPFDEFCQKISDKKIKISALRLNKNQENCIQNINIHYKIKKWGLWMKD
;
A
#
# COMPACT_ATOMS: atom_id res chain seq x y z
N MET A 1 -50.53 56.97 49.77
CA MET A 1 -49.87 55.73 50.25
C MET A 1 -48.39 56.01 50.48
N LYS A 2 -47.91 55.91 51.75
CA LYS A 2 -46.51 56.16 52.13
C LYS A 2 -45.60 55.05 51.60
N LYS A 3 -44.59 55.39 50.79
CA LYS A 3 -43.50 54.48 50.39
C LYS A 3 -42.66 54.17 51.65
N LYS A 4 -42.90 53.01 52.26
CA LYS A 4 -42.03 52.44 53.31
C LYS A 4 -40.70 52.08 52.63
N ARG A 5 -39.64 52.87 52.85
CA ARG A 5 -38.27 52.41 52.59
C ARG A 5 -37.99 51.32 53.61
N ILE A 6 -37.98 50.07 53.14
CA ILE A 6 -37.51 48.94 53.92
C ILE A 6 -36.00 49.12 54.02
N SER A 7 -35.53 49.73 55.11
CA SER A 7 -34.12 49.68 55.50
C SER A 7 -33.84 48.28 56.01
N PHE A 8 -33.47 47.38 55.11
CA PHE A 8 -33.05 46.04 55.48
C PHE A 8 -31.64 46.16 56.07
N LEU A 9 -31.56 46.11 57.42
CA LEU A 9 -30.38 46.11 58.30
C LEU A 9 -29.92 47.49 58.83
N PRO A 10 -30.36 47.90 60.04
CA PRO A 10 -29.76 49.03 60.74
C PRO A 10 -28.53 48.57 61.57
N ASN A 11 -27.46 49.38 61.54
CA ASN A 11 -26.30 49.36 62.47
C ASN A 11 -25.30 48.19 62.39
N ILE A 12 -24.91 47.75 61.19
CA ILE A 12 -23.72 46.89 61.04
C ILE A 12 -22.50 47.78 60.77
N ASP A 13 -21.42 47.58 61.53
CA ASP A 13 -20.16 48.31 61.38
C ASP A 13 -19.63 48.17 59.94
N THR A 14 -19.19 49.27 59.35
CA THR A 14 -18.60 49.31 58.00
C THR A 14 -17.43 48.33 57.83
N ARG A 15 -16.68 48.05 58.91
CA ARG A 15 -15.61 47.04 58.93
C ARG A 15 -16.14 45.62 58.68
N ILE A 16 -17.35 45.31 59.15
CA ILE A 16 -17.98 44.01 58.95
C ILE A 16 -18.38 43.82 57.48
N TYR A 17 -18.93 44.86 56.83
CA TYR A 17 -19.20 44.83 55.40
C TYR A 17 -17.93 44.66 54.55
N MET A 18 -16.83 45.30 54.95
CA MET A 18 -15.53 45.12 54.28
C MET A 18 -15.02 43.68 54.42
N ILE A 19 -15.14 43.06 55.60
CA ILE A 19 -14.76 41.66 55.82
C ILE A 19 -15.62 40.71 54.97
N PHE A 20 -16.94 40.89 54.95
CA PHE A 20 -17.83 40.09 54.09
C PHE A 20 -17.50 40.26 52.60
N GLY A 21 -17.18 41.47 52.16
CA GLY A 21 -16.73 41.74 50.79
C GLY A 21 -15.42 41.03 50.45
N ILE A 22 -14.44 41.04 51.36
CA ILE A 22 -13.16 40.33 51.18
C ILE A 22 -13.37 38.82 51.13
N ILE A 23 -14.18 38.25 52.02
CA ILE A 23 -14.47 36.80 52.04
C ILE A 23 -15.19 36.39 50.75
N PHE A 24 -16.16 37.19 50.29
CA PHE A 24 -16.84 36.94 49.03
C PHE A 24 -15.86 37.00 47.85
N LEU A 25 -14.94 37.97 47.84
CA LEU A 25 -13.92 38.09 46.79
C LEU A 25 -12.93 36.92 46.82
N LEU A 26 -12.47 36.50 48.00
CA LEU A 26 -11.62 35.32 48.15
C LEU A 26 -12.34 34.03 47.73
N SER A 27 -13.62 33.88 48.10
CA SER A 27 -14.45 32.73 47.71
C SER A 27 -14.66 32.68 46.20
N THR A 28 -14.99 33.81 45.57
CA THR A 28 -15.15 33.91 44.11
C THR A 28 -13.83 33.66 43.38
N VAL A 29 -12.69 34.18 43.85
CA VAL A 29 -11.37 33.87 43.29
C VAL A 29 -11.05 32.37 43.41
N PHE A 30 -11.35 31.76 44.57
CA PHE A 30 -11.16 30.32 44.77
C PHE A 30 -12.06 29.48 43.85
N LEU A 31 -13.34 29.84 43.72
CA LEU A 31 -14.28 29.16 42.83
C LEU A 31 -13.90 29.34 41.35
N LEU A 32 -13.43 30.53 40.95
CA LEU A 32 -12.91 30.77 39.61
C LEU A 32 -11.66 29.93 39.37
N TYR A 33 -10.74 29.87 40.34
CA TYR A 33 -9.56 29.01 40.26
C TYR A 33 -9.94 27.54 40.10
N GLN A 34 -10.90 27.05 40.89
CA GLN A 34 -11.41 25.68 40.78
C GLN A 34 -12.11 25.44 39.43
N TYR A 35 -12.92 26.38 38.97
CA TYR A 35 -13.61 26.32 37.67
C TYR A 35 -12.63 26.25 36.50
N PHE A 36 -11.58 27.08 36.49
CA PHE A 36 -10.58 27.09 35.42
C PHE A 36 -9.66 25.85 35.41
N ARG A 37 -9.55 25.14 36.54
CA ARG A 37 -8.77 23.90 36.63
C ARG A 37 -9.63 22.63 36.59
N HIS A 38 -10.95 22.76 36.58
CA HIS A 38 -11.86 21.63 36.49
C HIS A 38 -11.76 21.02 35.10
N VAL A 39 -11.57 19.70 35.05
CA VAL A 39 -11.64 18.91 33.83
C VAL A 39 -12.81 17.97 33.98
N ASP A 40 -13.79 18.09 33.09
CA ASP A 40 -14.87 17.10 32.98
C ASP A 40 -14.26 15.81 32.41
N CYS A 41 -13.98 14.84 33.28
CA CYS A 41 -13.39 13.57 32.86
C CYS A 41 -14.27 12.87 31.80
N GLU A 42 -15.60 12.97 31.87
CA GLU A 42 -16.51 12.40 30.85
C GLU A 42 -16.34 13.00 29.45
N LYS A 43 -15.73 14.18 29.32
CA LYS A 43 -15.50 14.89 28.05
C LYS A 43 -14.05 14.83 27.58
N ALA A 44 -13.23 13.90 28.10
CA ALA A 44 -11.86 13.73 27.66
C ALA A 44 -11.79 13.45 26.14
N ASN A 45 -10.94 14.19 25.44
CA ASN A 45 -10.73 14.09 24.00
C ASN A 45 -9.35 13.51 23.72
N TYR A 46 -9.23 12.20 23.86
CA TYR A 46 -8.01 11.45 23.55
C TYR A 46 -8.27 10.42 22.46
N TYR A 47 -7.23 10.08 21.71
CA TYR A 47 -7.26 9.00 20.73
C TYR A 47 -6.01 8.14 20.82
N ILE A 48 -6.22 6.86 20.53
CA ILE A 48 -5.18 5.84 20.37
C ILE A 48 -5.36 5.32 18.95
N HIS A 49 -4.33 5.46 18.14
CA HIS A 49 -4.39 5.18 16.70
C HIS A 49 -3.13 4.49 16.20
N ALA A 50 -3.31 3.49 15.35
CA ALA A 50 -2.27 2.81 14.59
C ALA A 50 -2.86 2.38 13.24
N ASP A 51 -2.02 2.31 12.21
CA ASP A 51 -2.40 1.71 10.92
C ASP A 51 -2.72 0.21 11.09
N GLU A 52 -1.90 -0.47 11.90
CA GLU A 52 -2.01 -1.89 12.22
C GLU A 52 -1.61 -2.13 13.69
N TYR A 53 -2.44 -2.84 14.43
CA TYR A 53 -2.16 -3.22 15.83
C TYR A 53 -1.33 -4.51 15.89
N LEU A 54 -0.08 -4.42 15.43
CA LEU A 54 0.85 -5.55 15.35
C LEU A 54 2.07 -5.36 16.27
N VAL A 55 2.69 -6.48 16.64
CA VAL A 55 3.98 -6.50 17.37
C VAL A 55 5.02 -5.67 16.63
N ASN A 56 5.76 -4.84 17.38
CA ASN A 56 6.80 -3.92 16.89
C ASN A 56 6.30 -2.85 15.89
N LYS A 57 4.99 -2.65 15.74
CA LYS A 57 4.43 -1.48 15.05
C LYS A 57 4.13 -0.36 16.04
N VAL A 58 4.19 0.86 15.54
CA VAL A 58 4.00 2.08 16.34
C VAL A 58 2.51 2.33 16.53
N VAL A 59 2.13 2.58 17.77
CA VAL A 59 0.81 3.09 18.18
C VAL A 59 1.00 4.52 18.68
N GLU A 60 0.20 5.45 18.16
CA GLU A 60 0.16 6.84 18.58
C GLU A 60 -0.88 7.04 19.68
N PHE A 61 -0.49 7.75 20.73
CA PHE A 61 -1.32 8.13 21.86
C PHE A 61 -1.33 9.65 21.95
N ASN A 62 -2.52 10.25 21.92
CA ASN A 62 -2.64 11.70 21.97
C ASN A 62 -3.86 12.12 22.76
N ASP A 63 -3.69 13.12 23.61
CA ASP A 63 -4.78 13.79 24.33
C ASP A 63 -4.83 15.28 23.96
N ASN A 64 -6.03 15.74 23.60
CA ASN A 64 -6.36 17.13 23.32
C ASN A 64 -7.50 17.62 24.25
N THR A 65 -7.58 17.08 25.47
CA THR A 65 -8.63 17.43 26.43
C THR A 65 -8.48 18.88 26.89
N GLN A 66 -9.57 19.66 26.82
CA GLN A 66 -9.55 21.04 27.28
C GLN A 66 -9.38 21.10 28.81
N GLY A 67 -8.45 21.93 29.29
CA GLY A 67 -8.11 22.03 30.72
C GLY A 67 -7.11 20.97 31.21
N ALA A 68 -6.65 20.07 30.33
CA ALA A 68 -5.55 19.16 30.65
C ALA A 68 -4.24 19.94 30.78
N SER A 69 -3.51 19.66 31.87
CA SER A 69 -2.23 20.29 32.21
C SER A 69 -1.13 19.28 32.54
N SER A 70 -1.49 18.03 32.82
CA SER A 70 -0.57 16.92 33.01
C SER A 70 -1.17 15.61 32.53
N TRP A 71 -0.35 14.73 31.95
CA TRP A 71 -0.73 13.42 31.44
C TRP A 71 0.11 12.34 32.08
N LYS A 72 -0.45 11.13 32.19
CA LYS A 72 0.27 9.89 32.50
C LYS A 72 -0.32 8.78 31.65
N TRP A 73 0.48 8.26 30.71
CA TRP A 73 0.16 7.14 29.85
C TRP A 73 0.82 5.88 30.39
N ASP A 74 0.02 4.95 30.84
CA ASP A 74 0.42 3.59 31.20
C ASP A 74 -0.04 2.65 30.09
N PHE A 75 0.91 2.03 29.39
CA PHE A 75 0.65 1.25 28.19
C PHE A 75 0.14 -0.17 28.49
N GLY A 76 0.14 -0.59 29.77
CA GLY A 76 -0.37 -1.90 30.21
C GLY A 76 0.59 -3.08 29.95
N ASP A 77 1.78 -2.85 29.41
CA ASP A 77 2.79 -3.88 29.11
C ASP A 77 3.98 -3.89 30.10
N GLY A 78 3.89 -3.08 31.17
CA GLY A 78 4.94 -2.94 32.18
C GLY A 78 6.09 -2.00 31.76
N THR A 79 5.97 -1.30 30.64
CA THR A 79 6.95 -0.28 30.24
C THR A 79 6.77 1.02 31.04
N ALA A 80 7.74 1.92 30.94
CA ALA A 80 7.73 3.16 31.69
C ALA A 80 6.56 4.07 31.26
N VAL A 81 5.90 4.67 32.25
CA VAL A 81 4.80 5.63 32.03
C VAL A 81 5.32 6.88 31.30
N ASP A 82 4.57 7.36 30.32
CA ASP A 82 4.89 8.60 29.60
C ASP A 82 4.06 9.78 30.13
N THR A 83 4.64 10.97 30.21
CA THR A 83 3.97 12.17 30.76
C THR A 83 3.66 13.25 29.71
N ARG A 84 3.88 12.95 28.43
CA ARG A 84 3.58 13.87 27.33
C ARG A 84 2.12 13.77 26.91
N SER A 85 1.57 14.87 26.41
CA SER A 85 0.23 14.89 25.80
C SER A 85 0.15 14.04 24.54
N ARG A 86 1.23 14.01 23.75
CA ARG A 86 1.42 13.17 22.57
C ARG A 86 2.65 12.28 22.72
N THR A 87 2.48 10.98 22.53
CA THR A 87 3.56 10.02 22.56
C THR A 87 3.32 8.85 21.59
N ILE A 88 4.35 8.06 21.37
CA ILE A 88 4.33 6.85 20.56
C ILE A 88 4.87 5.68 21.38
N HIS A 89 4.28 4.50 21.20
CA HIS A 89 4.72 3.27 21.85
C HIS A 89 4.62 2.08 20.89
N TYR A 90 5.34 1.00 21.17
CA TYR A 90 5.21 -0.26 20.43
C TYR A 90 5.27 -1.44 21.40
N TYR A 91 4.52 -2.49 21.07
CA TYR A 91 4.41 -3.68 21.91
C TYR A 91 5.29 -4.80 21.37
N LYS A 92 6.08 -5.42 22.25
CA LYS A 92 7.04 -6.48 21.87
C LYS A 92 6.43 -7.88 21.82
N LYS A 93 5.27 -8.08 22.44
CA LYS A 93 4.59 -9.36 22.52
C LYS A 93 3.14 -9.18 22.04
N PRO A 94 2.54 -10.22 21.42
CA PRO A 94 1.11 -10.20 21.16
C PRO A 94 0.35 -10.36 22.46
N GLY A 95 -0.86 -9.80 22.52
CA GLY A 95 -1.71 -9.85 23.69
C GLY A 95 -2.70 -8.69 23.76
N GLU A 96 -3.54 -8.73 24.78
CA GLU A 96 -4.44 -7.64 25.12
C GLU A 96 -3.80 -6.74 26.16
N TYR A 97 -3.85 -5.43 25.92
CA TYR A 97 -3.23 -4.41 26.77
C TYR A 97 -4.28 -3.38 27.17
N ILE A 98 -4.45 -3.17 28.47
CA ILE A 98 -5.28 -2.10 29.01
C ILE A 98 -4.43 -0.84 29.09
N VAL A 99 -4.64 0.09 28.16
CA VAL A 99 -3.97 1.38 28.16
C VAL A 99 -4.72 2.32 29.09
N ARG A 100 -4.01 2.96 30.02
CA ARG A 100 -4.58 3.89 30.97
C ARG A 100 -3.99 5.29 30.82
N LEU A 101 -4.86 6.27 30.64
CA LEU A 101 -4.54 7.70 30.62
C LEU A 101 -5.03 8.34 31.91
N THR A 102 -4.13 8.94 32.69
CA THR A 102 -4.50 9.82 33.81
C THR A 102 -4.19 11.29 33.49
N ILE A 103 -5.24 12.13 33.46
CA ILE A 103 -5.18 13.57 33.23
C ILE A 103 -5.29 14.30 34.56
N ASN A 104 -4.44 15.32 34.78
CA ASN A 104 -4.41 16.17 35.99
C ASN A 104 -4.34 15.39 37.33
N GLY A 105 -3.92 14.13 37.30
CA GLY A 105 -3.81 13.27 38.47
C GLY A 105 -5.13 12.73 39.04
N SER A 106 -6.28 13.12 38.48
CA SER A 106 -7.61 12.75 39.01
C SER A 106 -8.53 12.09 37.99
N CYS A 107 -8.43 12.44 36.70
CA CYS A 107 -9.26 11.85 35.65
C CYS A 107 -8.53 10.66 35.02
N THR A 108 -9.06 9.44 35.17
CA THR A 108 -8.43 8.24 34.62
C THR A 108 -9.35 7.56 33.61
N HIS A 109 -8.83 7.29 32.42
CA HIS A 109 -9.50 6.58 31.34
C HIS A 109 -8.73 5.33 30.96
N GLU A 110 -9.46 4.27 30.61
CA GLU A 110 -8.89 3.00 30.18
C GLU A 110 -9.43 2.61 28.81
N LYS A 111 -8.56 2.03 27.98
CA LYS A 111 -8.93 1.50 26.67
C LYS A 111 -8.18 0.19 26.44
N LEU A 112 -8.93 -0.87 26.15
CA LEU A 112 -8.37 -2.14 25.72
C LEU A 112 -7.89 -2.03 24.27
N ILE A 113 -6.66 -2.46 24.00
CA ILE A 113 -6.16 -2.68 22.66
C ILE A 113 -5.63 -4.10 22.52
N THR A 114 -5.78 -4.70 21.35
CA THR A 114 -5.32 -6.06 21.06
C THR A 114 -4.18 -5.99 20.05
N ILE A 115 -3.00 -6.47 20.44
CA ILE A 115 -1.82 -6.53 19.59
C ILE A 115 -1.64 -7.95 19.08
N THR A 116 -1.61 -8.14 17.77
CA THR A 116 -1.42 -9.45 17.14
C THR A 116 -0.01 -9.61 16.58
N SER A 117 0.43 -10.84 16.34
CA SER A 117 1.74 -11.10 15.71
C SER A 117 1.61 -11.25 14.20
N ILE A 118 2.65 -10.87 13.46
CA ILE A 118 2.73 -11.10 12.00
C ILE A 118 2.56 -12.59 11.67
N SER A 119 3.06 -13.49 12.54
CA SER A 119 2.93 -14.94 12.36
C SER A 119 1.50 -15.45 12.53
N GLN A 120 0.64 -14.74 13.25
CA GLN A 120 -0.77 -15.14 13.43
C GLN A 120 -1.62 -14.81 12.18
N GLN A 121 -1.09 -13.98 11.27
CA GLN A 121 -1.64 -13.77 9.94
C GLN A 121 -1.23 -14.89 8.96
N ILE A 122 -0.19 -15.67 9.29
CA ILE A 122 0.27 -16.83 8.50
C ILE A 122 -0.65 -18.06 8.70
N GLY A 123 -1.48 -18.08 9.75
CA GLY A 123 -2.47 -19.14 9.97
C GLY A 123 -3.71 -19.07 9.05
N TYR A 124 -3.89 -17.99 8.28
CA TYR A 124 -5.04 -17.84 7.38
C TYR A 124 -4.78 -18.41 5.97
N MET A 125 -3.55 -18.28 5.48
CA MET A 125 -3.19 -18.71 4.13
C MET A 125 -2.76 -20.18 4.15
N PRO A 126 -3.29 -21.02 3.25
CA PRO A 126 -2.79 -22.38 3.06
C PRO A 126 -1.31 -22.37 2.67
N VAL A 127 -0.56 -23.39 3.08
CA VAL A 127 0.83 -23.63 2.67
C VAL A 127 0.86 -24.73 1.62
N ILE A 128 1.66 -24.55 0.56
CA ILE A 128 1.93 -25.56 -0.47
C ILE A 128 3.37 -26.07 -0.32
N GLU A 129 3.50 -27.33 0.07
CA GLU A 129 4.77 -28.06 0.11
C GLU A 129 4.96 -28.83 -1.20
N ALA A 130 6.07 -28.55 -1.89
CA ALA A 130 6.42 -29.09 -3.20
C ALA A 130 7.90 -28.78 -3.49
N PRO A 131 8.59 -29.54 -4.36
CA PRO A 131 9.93 -29.19 -4.81
C PRO A 131 9.92 -27.91 -5.66
N ASP A 132 11.03 -27.15 -5.66
CA ASP A 132 11.15 -25.95 -6.50
C ASP A 132 11.43 -26.28 -7.98
N VAL A 133 11.95 -27.48 -8.25
CA VAL A 133 12.28 -27.97 -9.59
C VAL A 133 11.85 -29.44 -9.74
N ALA A 134 11.24 -29.78 -10.87
CA ALA A 134 10.90 -31.16 -11.25
C ALA A 134 11.13 -31.41 -12.75
N ALA A 135 11.18 -32.66 -13.20
CA ALA A 135 11.32 -32.98 -14.62
C ALA A 135 9.95 -33.23 -15.30
N VAL A 136 9.85 -32.88 -16.58
CA VAL A 136 8.64 -33.16 -17.37
C VAL A 136 8.38 -34.67 -17.45
N GLY A 137 7.13 -35.07 -17.21
CA GLY A 137 6.72 -36.48 -17.15
C GLY A 137 7.08 -37.21 -15.84
N GLU A 138 7.65 -36.54 -14.85
CA GLU A 138 7.83 -37.07 -13.49
C GLU A 138 6.58 -36.83 -12.63
N SER A 139 6.23 -37.80 -11.78
CA SER A 139 5.13 -37.65 -10.83
C SER A 139 5.62 -36.91 -9.59
N VAL A 140 5.09 -35.71 -9.37
CA VAL A 140 5.43 -34.84 -8.25
C VAL A 140 4.35 -34.95 -7.17
N GLN A 141 4.77 -35.19 -5.94
CA GLN A 141 3.89 -35.16 -4.77
C GLN A 141 3.78 -33.74 -4.24
N PHE A 142 2.54 -33.30 -4.01
CA PHE A 142 2.23 -32.04 -3.37
C PHE A 142 1.61 -32.32 -2.01
N ASN A 143 1.83 -31.43 -1.05
CA ASN A 143 1.18 -31.48 0.25
C ASN A 143 0.68 -30.09 0.64
N ALA A 144 -0.52 -30.02 1.19
CA ALA A 144 -1.11 -28.78 1.68
C ALA A 144 -1.16 -28.78 3.21
N GLU A 145 -0.97 -27.61 3.82
CA GLU A 145 -1.16 -27.42 5.25
C GLU A 145 -2.02 -26.17 5.52
N LYS A 146 -3.08 -26.31 6.31
CA LYS A 146 -3.97 -25.23 6.79
C LYS A 146 -4.68 -25.70 8.05
N GLU A 147 -4.74 -24.85 9.06
CA GLU A 147 -5.57 -25.09 10.24
C GLU A 147 -7.06 -25.13 9.84
N ASN A 148 -7.81 -26.14 10.32
CA ASN A 148 -9.21 -26.38 9.96
C ASN A 148 -9.48 -26.58 8.45
N GLY A 149 -8.52 -27.11 7.68
CA GLY A 149 -8.72 -27.46 6.27
C GLY A 149 -9.53 -28.76 6.10
N GLU A 150 -10.72 -28.66 5.53
CA GLU A 150 -11.67 -29.76 5.28
C GLU A 150 -11.71 -30.15 3.79
N SER A 151 -11.63 -29.19 2.87
CA SER A 151 -11.58 -29.43 1.42
C SER A 151 -10.37 -28.77 0.77
N TRP A 152 -9.85 -29.39 -0.29
CA TRP A 152 -8.63 -28.96 -0.97
C TRP A 152 -8.84 -29.05 -2.48
N GLU A 153 -8.66 -27.94 -3.17
CA GLU A 153 -8.83 -27.83 -4.62
C GLU A 153 -7.56 -27.27 -5.25
N TRP A 154 -6.93 -28.07 -6.11
CA TRP A 154 -5.65 -27.76 -6.72
C TRP A 154 -5.81 -27.40 -8.20
N SER A 155 -5.07 -26.41 -8.67
CA SER A 155 -4.81 -26.18 -10.09
C SER A 155 -3.31 -26.04 -10.31
N PHE A 156 -2.76 -26.79 -11.26
CA PHE A 156 -1.32 -26.84 -11.53
C PHE A 156 -0.90 -25.93 -12.71
N GLY A 157 -1.85 -25.17 -13.27
CA GLY A 157 -1.57 -24.15 -14.28
C GLY A 157 -1.27 -24.69 -15.69
N GLU A 158 -1.52 -25.98 -15.96
CA GLU A 158 -1.53 -26.53 -17.33
C GLU A 158 -2.92 -26.48 -17.96
N THR A 159 -3.97 -26.44 -17.13
CA THR A 159 -5.37 -26.31 -17.53
C THR A 159 -6.01 -25.11 -16.82
N ALA A 160 -7.16 -24.64 -17.31
CA ALA A 160 -7.93 -23.57 -16.66
C ALA A 160 -8.92 -24.10 -15.61
N THR A 161 -8.73 -25.35 -15.13
CA THR A 161 -9.68 -26.09 -14.30
C THR A 161 -9.02 -26.65 -13.04
N THR A 162 -9.82 -27.08 -12.07
CA THR A 162 -9.36 -27.86 -10.91
C THR A 162 -8.84 -29.21 -11.37
N ASP A 163 -7.58 -29.50 -11.08
CA ASP A 163 -6.85 -30.68 -11.56
C ASP A 163 -6.83 -31.82 -10.53
N ALA A 164 -6.91 -31.50 -9.23
CA ALA A 164 -6.90 -32.51 -8.17
C ALA A 164 -7.64 -32.05 -6.90
N LEU A 165 -8.12 -33.05 -6.14
CA LEU A 165 -8.76 -32.88 -4.84
C LEU A 165 -7.97 -33.65 -3.77
N GLY A 166 -8.02 -33.13 -2.53
CA GLY A 166 -7.42 -33.77 -1.36
C GLY A 166 -6.12 -33.12 -0.90
N LYS A 167 -5.70 -33.43 0.34
CA LYS A 167 -4.60 -32.75 1.03
C LYS A 167 -3.23 -32.97 0.37
N SER A 168 -2.99 -34.16 -0.19
CA SER A 168 -1.68 -34.54 -0.72
C SER A 168 -1.76 -35.24 -2.09
N PRO A 169 -2.08 -34.53 -3.19
CA PRO A 169 -2.23 -35.13 -4.51
C PRO A 169 -0.87 -35.41 -5.20
N LEU A 170 -0.91 -36.28 -6.20
CA LEU A 170 0.17 -36.51 -7.16
C LEU A 170 -0.20 -35.86 -8.50
N TYR A 171 0.74 -35.15 -9.13
CA TYR A 171 0.53 -34.55 -10.44
C TYR A 171 1.75 -34.74 -11.36
N THR A 172 1.52 -34.86 -12.67
CA THR A 172 2.57 -35.06 -13.67
C THR A 172 2.47 -34.00 -14.76
N PHE A 173 3.49 -33.14 -14.84
CA PHE A 173 3.52 -32.05 -15.81
C PHE A 173 3.83 -32.54 -17.22
N LYS A 174 3.06 -32.05 -18.20
CA LYS A 174 3.21 -32.40 -19.63
C LYS A 174 4.13 -31.44 -20.37
N THR A 175 4.24 -30.21 -19.89
CA THR A 175 4.98 -29.13 -20.55
C THR A 175 6.05 -28.55 -19.65
N VAL A 176 7.17 -28.14 -20.25
CA VAL A 176 8.32 -27.53 -19.56
C VAL A 176 8.08 -26.05 -19.24
N GLY A 177 8.88 -25.48 -18.35
CA GLY A 177 8.86 -24.07 -17.95
C GLY A 177 8.29 -23.83 -16.56
N ASP A 178 8.08 -22.56 -16.21
CA ASP A 178 7.53 -22.17 -14.92
C ASP A 178 6.04 -22.54 -14.83
N LYS A 179 5.66 -23.19 -13.73
CA LYS A 179 4.29 -23.61 -13.44
C LYS A 179 3.81 -22.94 -12.17
N LYS A 180 2.67 -22.25 -12.27
CA LYS A 180 1.99 -21.58 -11.17
C LYS A 180 0.91 -22.50 -10.61
N ILE A 181 1.17 -23.09 -9.46
CA ILE A 181 0.24 -23.90 -8.70
C ILE A 181 -0.60 -22.98 -7.82
N THR A 182 -1.91 -23.18 -7.81
CA THR A 182 -2.85 -22.53 -6.91
C THR A 182 -3.61 -23.55 -6.09
N LEU A 183 -3.84 -23.23 -4.81
CA LEU A 183 -4.58 -24.07 -3.87
C LEU A 183 -5.68 -23.25 -3.20
N ILE A 184 -6.91 -23.73 -3.31
CA ILE A 184 -8.09 -23.22 -2.59
C ILE A 184 -8.46 -24.24 -1.51
N VAL A 185 -8.74 -23.75 -0.30
CA VAL A 185 -9.09 -24.60 0.85
C VAL A 185 -10.41 -24.17 1.43
N ASN A 186 -11.35 -25.09 1.63
CA ASN A 186 -12.71 -24.83 2.11
C ASN A 186 -13.51 -23.87 1.21
N GLY A 187 -13.19 -23.81 -0.09
CA GLY A 187 -13.82 -22.86 -1.04
C GLY A 187 -13.45 -21.40 -0.82
N ASP A 188 -12.43 -21.10 0.00
CA ASP A 188 -11.98 -19.75 0.31
C ASP A 188 -11.06 -19.20 -0.79
N VAL A 189 -11.66 -18.51 -1.76
CA VAL A 189 -10.96 -17.95 -2.92
C VAL A 189 -10.12 -16.72 -2.55
N GLU A 190 -10.53 -15.95 -1.54
CA GLU A 190 -9.83 -14.74 -1.08
C GLU A 190 -8.45 -15.06 -0.51
N HIS A 191 -8.29 -16.25 0.08
CA HIS A 191 -7.04 -16.73 0.67
C HIS A 191 -6.41 -17.88 -0.13
N THR A 192 -6.40 -17.74 -1.46
CA THR A 192 -5.77 -18.73 -2.36
C THR A 192 -4.25 -18.74 -2.18
N ALA A 193 -3.68 -19.92 -1.90
CA ALA A 193 -2.24 -20.10 -1.85
C ALA A 193 -1.66 -20.28 -3.26
N VAL A 194 -0.47 -19.72 -3.50
CA VAL A 194 0.18 -19.75 -4.81
C VAL A 194 1.64 -20.17 -4.65
N LYS A 195 2.10 -21.14 -5.45
CA LYS A 195 3.51 -21.54 -5.53
C LYS A 195 3.94 -21.70 -6.98
N THR A 196 5.12 -21.20 -7.32
CA THR A 196 5.71 -21.39 -8.65
C THR A 196 6.83 -22.41 -8.56
N ILE A 197 6.85 -23.39 -9.46
CA ILE A 197 7.94 -24.39 -9.60
C ILE A 197 8.41 -24.42 -11.05
N TYR A 198 9.67 -24.79 -11.27
CA TYR A 198 10.24 -24.92 -12.62
C TYR A 198 10.24 -26.36 -13.12
N ILE A 199 9.65 -26.61 -14.29
CA ILE A 199 9.64 -27.93 -14.94
C ILE A 199 10.72 -28.01 -16.00
N ALA A 200 11.78 -28.76 -15.70
CA ALA A 200 12.91 -28.99 -16.58
C ALA A 200 12.60 -30.04 -17.67
N PRO A 201 13.20 -29.94 -18.87
CA PRO A 201 13.12 -30.99 -19.89
C PRO A 201 13.78 -32.28 -19.40
N LYS A 202 13.21 -33.43 -19.79
CA LYS A 202 13.79 -34.74 -19.46
C LYS A 202 15.13 -34.89 -20.18
N ALA A 203 16.21 -35.05 -19.41
CA ALA A 203 17.54 -35.23 -19.98
C ALA A 203 17.59 -36.48 -20.88
N ILE A 204 17.75 -36.27 -22.20
CA ILE A 204 18.00 -37.37 -23.12
C ILE A 204 19.47 -37.76 -22.94
N ARG A 205 19.73 -38.89 -22.26
CA ARG A 205 21.07 -39.49 -22.30
C ARG A 205 21.31 -39.98 -23.72
N ALA A 206 22.29 -39.40 -24.41
CA ALA A 206 22.72 -39.86 -25.72
C ALA A 206 23.11 -41.35 -25.63
N ARG A 207 22.29 -42.22 -26.24
CA ARG A 207 22.63 -43.63 -26.42
C ARG A 207 23.39 -43.78 -27.74
N GLN A 208 24.68 -43.43 -27.75
CA GLN A 208 25.72 -44.07 -28.56
C GLN A 208 27.02 -43.27 -28.42
N LYS A 209 28.13 -43.97 -28.13
CA LYS A 209 29.45 -43.46 -28.46
C LYS A 209 29.48 -43.32 -29.98
N ILE A 210 29.67 -42.11 -30.46
CA ILE A 210 30.02 -41.88 -31.87
C ILE A 210 31.30 -42.68 -32.11
N ASP A 211 31.26 -43.72 -32.95
CA ASP A 211 32.45 -44.44 -33.35
C ASP A 211 33.15 -43.61 -34.43
N ILE A 212 34.23 -42.93 -34.03
CA ILE A 212 34.96 -41.97 -34.87
C ILE A 212 35.81 -42.70 -35.94
N ARG A 213 35.70 -44.03 -36.07
CA ARG A 213 36.57 -44.84 -36.94
C ARG A 213 36.21 -44.88 -38.42
N SER A 214 35.16 -44.20 -38.87
CA SER A 214 34.78 -44.18 -40.30
C SER A 214 35.05 -42.86 -41.03
N TYR A 215 35.91 -41.98 -40.50
CA TYR A 215 36.44 -40.89 -41.31
C TYR A 215 37.55 -41.44 -42.23
N GLU A 216 37.15 -41.83 -43.43
CA GLU A 216 38.07 -42.03 -44.55
C GLU A 216 38.69 -40.67 -44.89
N PHE A 217 40.00 -40.54 -44.70
CA PHE A 217 40.75 -39.35 -45.09
C PHE A 217 40.54 -39.11 -46.59
N GLU A 218 39.87 -38.03 -46.97
CA GLU A 218 39.87 -37.59 -48.37
C GLU A 218 41.32 -37.33 -48.80
N LYS A 219 41.73 -37.99 -49.90
CA LYS A 219 43.06 -37.80 -50.49
C LYS A 219 43.29 -36.31 -50.78
N PRO A 220 44.53 -35.79 -50.62
CA PRO A 220 44.82 -34.40 -50.93
C PRO A 220 44.48 -34.12 -52.40
N HIS A 221 43.58 -33.17 -52.64
CA HIS A 221 43.22 -32.71 -53.98
C HIS A 221 44.48 -32.25 -54.71
N SER A 222 44.71 -32.77 -55.92
CA SER A 222 45.76 -32.26 -56.82
C SER A 222 45.44 -30.83 -57.21
N ALA A 223 46.46 -29.96 -57.21
CA ALA A 223 46.33 -28.54 -57.50
C ALA A 223 45.59 -28.30 -58.83
N PHE A 224 44.39 -27.74 -58.73
CA PHE A 224 43.58 -27.33 -59.87
C PHE A 224 44.11 -25.99 -60.37
N SER A 225 44.77 -25.97 -61.54
CA SER A 225 45.12 -24.73 -62.23
C SER A 225 43.97 -24.30 -63.13
N LEU A 226 43.46 -23.07 -62.94
CA LEU A 226 42.42 -22.48 -63.77
C LEU A 226 42.94 -22.17 -65.18
N PRO A 227 42.16 -22.38 -66.25
CA PRO A 227 42.54 -21.94 -67.58
C PRO A 227 42.39 -20.42 -67.71
N GLN A 228 43.39 -19.75 -68.28
CA GLN A 228 43.32 -18.34 -68.64
C GLN A 228 42.48 -18.17 -69.91
N GLY A 229 41.35 -17.47 -69.78
CA GLY A 229 40.52 -16.97 -70.88
C GLY A 229 39.94 -15.61 -70.49
N ASP A 230 39.65 -14.79 -71.49
CA ASP A 230 39.18 -13.42 -71.28
C ASP A 230 37.83 -13.35 -70.56
N ALA A 231 37.66 -12.33 -69.72
CA ALA A 231 36.51 -12.16 -68.86
C ALA A 231 35.20 -12.02 -69.67
N GLN A 232 34.38 -13.06 -69.63
CA GLN A 232 33.03 -13.03 -70.18
C GLN A 232 32.13 -12.21 -69.25
N LYS A 233 31.38 -11.25 -69.82
CA LYS A 233 30.43 -10.43 -69.04
C LYS A 233 29.38 -11.32 -68.38
N ASP A 234 29.15 -11.06 -67.10
CA ASP A 234 28.26 -11.80 -66.22
C ASP A 234 26.82 -11.88 -66.79
N PRO A 235 26.27 -13.08 -67.04
CA PRO A 235 24.89 -13.27 -67.51
C PRO A 235 23.82 -12.79 -66.52
N LEU A 236 24.17 -12.46 -65.27
CA LEU A 236 23.20 -12.08 -64.24
C LEU A 236 22.58 -10.69 -64.41
N VAL A 237 23.10 -9.86 -65.33
CA VAL A 237 22.57 -8.50 -65.54
C VAL A 237 21.20 -8.53 -66.25
N ASP A 238 20.91 -9.57 -67.04
CA ASP A 238 19.69 -9.64 -67.85
C ASP A 238 18.50 -10.32 -67.13
N MET A 239 18.76 -11.07 -66.06
CA MET A 239 17.71 -11.73 -65.26
C MET A 239 17.10 -10.85 -64.15
N LEU A 240 17.66 -9.65 -63.90
CA LEU A 240 17.21 -8.76 -62.82
C LEU A 240 16.10 -7.78 -63.21
N GLN A 241 15.65 -7.77 -64.48
CA GLN A 241 14.66 -6.79 -64.94
C GLN A 241 13.19 -7.20 -64.72
N HIS A 242 12.90 -8.44 -64.32
CA HIS A 242 11.52 -8.95 -64.24
C HIS A 242 11.19 -9.76 -62.97
N ILE A 243 11.69 -9.34 -61.81
CA ILE A 243 11.25 -9.93 -60.53
C ILE A 243 10.04 -9.15 -60.01
N PRO A 244 8.85 -9.76 -59.84
CA PRO A 244 7.71 -9.07 -59.25
C PRO A 244 8.00 -8.72 -57.79
N VAL A 245 7.76 -7.46 -57.44
CA VAL A 245 7.98 -6.94 -56.09
C VAL A 245 6.93 -7.53 -55.15
N SER A 246 7.35 -8.32 -54.17
CA SER A 246 6.49 -8.73 -53.06
C SER A 246 6.02 -7.51 -52.25
N PRO A 247 4.79 -7.51 -51.71
CA PRO A 247 4.36 -6.46 -50.79
C PRO A 247 5.36 -6.37 -49.63
N LYS A 248 5.79 -5.16 -49.28
CA LYS A 248 6.66 -4.93 -48.12
C LYS A 248 5.98 -5.46 -46.85
N ILE A 249 6.30 -6.69 -46.46
CA ILE A 249 6.16 -7.13 -45.08
C ILE A 249 7.25 -6.40 -44.32
N ARG A 250 6.85 -5.48 -43.45
CA ARG A 250 7.76 -4.82 -42.51
C ARG A 250 8.39 -5.91 -41.66
N ALA A 251 9.70 -6.09 -41.80
CA ALA A 251 10.48 -6.92 -40.91
C ALA A 251 10.33 -6.38 -39.48
N GLY A 252 9.58 -7.10 -38.66
CA GLY A 252 9.64 -6.97 -37.21
C GLY A 252 11.04 -7.35 -36.78
N LYS A 253 11.89 -6.34 -36.55
CA LYS A 253 13.01 -6.51 -35.63
C LYS A 253 12.38 -6.94 -34.31
N ASP A 254 12.87 -8.04 -33.75
CA ASP A 254 12.71 -8.38 -32.35
C ASP A 254 13.24 -7.20 -31.52
N SER A 255 12.31 -6.27 -31.30
CA SER A 255 12.47 -5.19 -30.37
C SER A 255 12.16 -5.85 -29.05
N VAL A 256 13.17 -6.04 -28.21
CA VAL A 256 12.94 -6.05 -26.77
C VAL A 256 12.04 -4.86 -26.52
N VAL A 257 10.76 -5.12 -26.24
CA VAL A 257 9.79 -4.06 -25.96
C VAL A 257 10.33 -3.41 -24.70
N SER A 258 11.04 -2.29 -24.86
CA SER A 258 11.26 -1.39 -23.76
C SER A 258 9.87 -0.91 -23.39
N VAL A 259 9.29 -1.54 -22.37
CA VAL A 259 8.02 -1.11 -21.80
C VAL A 259 8.18 0.38 -21.53
N LYS A 260 7.44 1.21 -22.28
CA LYS A 260 7.57 2.66 -22.27
C LYS A 260 7.10 3.14 -20.90
N LYS A 261 8.02 3.18 -19.92
CA LYS A 261 7.73 3.62 -18.56
C LYS A 261 7.22 5.06 -18.58
N ALA A 262 6.25 5.35 -17.72
CA ALA A 262 5.73 6.70 -17.55
C ALA A 262 6.86 7.66 -17.11
N PRO A 263 6.78 8.96 -17.44
CA PRO A 263 7.77 9.94 -17.01
C PRO A 263 7.87 10.04 -15.48
N GLU A 264 9.09 10.24 -14.97
CA GLU A 264 9.30 10.42 -13.53
C GLU A 264 8.81 11.80 -13.07
N ILE A 265 8.07 11.81 -11.96
CA ILE A 265 7.55 13.03 -11.34
C ILE A 265 7.54 12.89 -9.82
N SER A 266 8.03 13.92 -9.13
CA SER A 266 8.02 14.01 -7.68
C SER A 266 6.64 14.44 -7.14
N ASN A 267 6.41 14.26 -5.84
CA ASN A 267 5.16 14.69 -5.20
C ASN A 267 5.00 16.22 -5.29
N GLU A 268 6.09 16.97 -5.17
CA GLU A 268 6.12 18.43 -5.21
C GLU A 268 5.80 18.97 -6.60
N GLN A 269 6.37 18.35 -7.64
CA GLN A 269 6.07 18.69 -9.03
C GLN A 269 4.60 18.38 -9.37
N PHE A 270 4.10 17.22 -8.93
CA PHE A 270 2.70 16.86 -9.15
C PHE A 270 1.73 17.80 -8.42
N GLN A 271 2.09 18.23 -7.21
CA GLN A 271 1.36 19.26 -6.47
C GLN A 271 1.28 20.58 -7.25
N LEU A 272 2.38 21.01 -7.88
CA LEU A 272 2.38 22.22 -8.72
C LEU A 272 1.42 22.08 -9.91
N LEU A 273 1.42 20.92 -10.59
CA LEU A 273 0.47 20.65 -11.67
C LEU A 273 -0.99 20.72 -11.20
N LEU A 274 -1.31 20.18 -10.02
CA LEU A 274 -2.65 20.29 -9.45
C LEU A 274 -3.04 21.73 -9.11
N THR A 275 -2.10 22.55 -8.62
CA THR A 275 -2.38 23.98 -8.41
C THR A 275 -2.64 24.71 -9.74
N GLN A 276 -2.00 24.27 -10.83
CA GLN A 276 -2.25 24.78 -12.17
C GLN A 276 -3.62 24.37 -12.73
N VAL A 277 -4.10 23.16 -12.41
CA VAL A 277 -5.49 22.74 -12.69
C VAL A 277 -6.49 23.57 -11.92
N ALA A 278 -6.23 23.80 -10.63
CA ALA A 278 -7.09 24.63 -9.79
C ALA A 278 -7.16 26.09 -10.28
N GLY A 279 -6.05 26.60 -10.83
CA GLY A 279 -5.97 27.89 -11.52
C GLY A 279 -6.35 27.87 -13.01
N GLN A 280 -6.94 26.77 -13.52
CA GLN A 280 -7.42 26.59 -14.90
C GLN A 280 -6.36 26.74 -16.01
N SER A 281 -5.07 26.72 -15.67
CA SER A 281 -3.96 26.75 -16.63
C SER A 281 -3.60 25.36 -17.20
N LYS A 282 -4.13 24.29 -16.58
CA LYS A 282 -3.97 22.90 -17.00
C LYS A 282 -5.29 22.15 -16.87
N THR A 283 -5.40 21.03 -17.56
CA THR A 283 -6.56 20.13 -17.49
C THR A 283 -6.14 18.75 -17.02
N LYS A 284 -7.10 17.85 -16.83
CA LYS A 284 -6.82 16.45 -16.50
C LYS A 284 -5.96 15.75 -17.57
N ASP A 285 -6.03 16.18 -18.84
CA ASP A 285 -5.32 15.56 -19.94
C ASP A 285 -3.82 15.84 -19.92
N ASP A 286 -3.37 16.92 -19.24
CA ASP A 286 -1.96 17.16 -18.95
C ASP A 286 -1.33 16.06 -18.09
N PHE A 287 -2.14 15.20 -17.46
CA PHE A 287 -1.69 14.11 -16.62
C PHE A 287 -1.65 12.76 -17.33
N LYS A 288 -2.09 12.70 -18.60
CA LYS A 288 -2.32 11.49 -19.38
C LYS A 288 -1.17 10.49 -19.29
N ASP A 289 0.06 10.96 -19.46
CA ASP A 289 1.25 10.11 -19.45
C ASP A 289 1.61 9.60 -18.05
N TYR A 290 1.29 10.34 -16.98
CA TYR A 290 1.59 9.95 -15.60
C TYR A 290 0.56 8.98 -15.02
N VAL A 291 -0.70 9.11 -15.44
CA VAL A 291 -1.80 8.20 -15.05
C VAL A 291 -2.01 7.07 -16.05
N CYS A 292 -1.17 6.99 -17.08
CA CYS A 292 -1.20 5.96 -18.12
C CYS A 292 -2.59 5.78 -18.74
N GLU A 293 -3.18 6.91 -19.13
CA GLU A 293 -4.53 7.03 -19.72
C GLU A 293 -5.68 6.58 -18.80
N ASN A 294 -5.41 6.23 -17.54
CA ASN A 294 -6.42 5.86 -16.56
C ASN A 294 -6.76 7.04 -15.63
N TYR A 295 -7.75 7.84 -16.02
CA TYR A 295 -8.20 8.98 -15.20
C TYR A 295 -9.11 8.59 -14.02
N ARG A 296 -9.46 7.31 -13.87
CA ARG A 296 -10.32 6.82 -12.78
C ARG A 296 -9.54 6.26 -11.59
N ILE A 297 -8.24 6.53 -11.54
CA ILE A 297 -7.43 6.16 -10.38
C ILE A 297 -8.00 6.80 -9.11
N PRO A 298 -8.01 6.07 -7.98
CA PRO A 298 -8.51 6.57 -6.72
C PRO A 298 -7.70 7.76 -6.20
N VAL A 299 -8.40 8.79 -5.76
CA VAL A 299 -7.86 9.92 -4.99
C VAL A 299 -8.49 9.92 -3.60
N VAL A 300 -7.66 9.67 -2.59
CA VAL A 300 -8.04 9.75 -1.18
C VAL A 300 -7.83 11.19 -0.71
N ILE A 301 -8.92 11.89 -0.44
CA ILE A 301 -8.95 13.28 -0.01
C ILE A 301 -9.10 13.34 1.52
N ASN A 302 -8.13 13.97 2.17
CA ASN A 302 -8.11 14.25 3.60
C ASN A 302 -8.37 13.00 4.48
N ASN A 303 -8.01 11.80 4.00
CA ASN A 303 -8.28 10.49 4.61
C ASN A 303 -9.76 10.15 4.85
N GLU A 304 -10.69 10.85 4.20
CA GLU A 304 -12.13 10.70 4.44
C GLU A 304 -12.90 10.36 3.16
N LYS A 305 -12.57 11.03 2.04
CA LYS A 305 -13.34 10.93 0.80
C LYS A 305 -12.52 10.26 -0.30
N LEU A 306 -13.09 9.25 -0.95
CA LEU A 306 -12.50 8.57 -2.10
C LEU A 306 -13.23 9.02 -3.37
N VAL A 307 -12.51 9.56 -4.34
CA VAL A 307 -13.09 9.99 -5.63
C VAL A 307 -12.15 9.62 -6.79
N PRO A 308 -12.68 9.39 -8.00
CA PRO A 308 -11.86 9.28 -9.22
C PRO A 308 -11.05 10.57 -9.49
N PHE A 309 -9.88 10.42 -10.11
CA PHE A 309 -8.98 11.56 -10.39
C PHE A 309 -9.58 12.61 -11.32
N ASP A 310 -10.35 12.22 -12.33
CA ASP A 310 -11.07 13.16 -13.19
C ASP A 310 -12.12 13.98 -12.43
N GLU A 311 -12.90 13.33 -11.56
CA GLU A 311 -13.86 14.01 -10.67
C GLU A 311 -13.13 14.96 -9.70
N PHE A 312 -11.98 14.53 -9.16
CA PHE A 312 -11.16 15.38 -8.31
C PHE A 312 -10.68 16.65 -9.04
N CYS A 313 -10.17 16.50 -10.28
CA CYS A 313 -9.72 17.63 -11.09
C CYS A 313 -10.86 18.63 -11.36
N GLN A 314 -12.08 18.15 -11.59
CA GLN A 314 -13.26 19.01 -11.70
C GLN A 314 -13.59 19.72 -10.38
N LYS A 315 -13.48 19.03 -9.25
CA LYS A 315 -13.78 19.60 -7.92
C LYS A 315 -12.84 20.73 -7.51
N ILE A 316 -11.58 20.68 -7.91
CA ILE A 316 -10.59 21.71 -7.56
C ILE A 316 -10.51 22.84 -8.59
N SER A 317 -11.07 22.64 -9.78
CA SER A 317 -11.11 23.65 -10.84
C SER A 317 -11.80 24.92 -10.36
N ASP A 318 -11.21 26.07 -10.67
CA ASP A 318 -11.67 27.41 -10.25
C ASP A 318 -11.72 27.62 -8.73
N LYS A 319 -10.88 26.88 -7.98
CA LYS A 319 -10.79 27.02 -6.52
C LYS A 319 -9.38 27.35 -6.08
N LYS A 320 -9.27 28.24 -5.09
CA LYS A 320 -7.98 28.48 -4.41
C LYS A 320 -7.73 27.36 -3.41
N ILE A 321 -6.85 26.43 -3.77
CA ILE A 321 -6.48 25.29 -2.94
C ILE A 321 -5.12 25.49 -2.26
N LYS A 322 -4.96 24.93 -1.07
CA LYS A 322 -3.68 24.82 -0.36
C LYS A 322 -3.47 23.35 -0.01
N ILE A 323 -2.55 22.71 -0.73
CA ILE A 323 -2.18 21.32 -0.53
C ILE A 323 -1.13 21.28 0.59
N SER A 324 -1.40 20.54 1.66
CA SER A 324 -0.51 20.38 2.81
C SER A 324 0.29 19.08 2.78
N ALA A 325 -0.22 18.06 2.09
CA ALA A 325 0.50 16.81 1.85
C ALA A 325 -0.04 16.16 0.57
N LEU A 326 0.85 15.54 -0.21
CA LEU A 326 0.49 14.75 -1.39
C LEU A 326 1.44 13.56 -1.49
N ARG A 327 0.88 12.37 -1.71
CA ARG A 327 1.64 11.14 -1.91
C ARG A 327 1.11 10.38 -3.11
N LEU A 328 2.01 10.09 -4.04
CA LEU A 328 1.75 9.26 -5.20
C LEU A 328 2.14 7.80 -4.91
N ASN A 329 1.28 6.85 -5.27
CA ASN A 329 1.62 5.44 -5.33
C ASN A 329 1.71 5.02 -6.80
N LYS A 330 2.81 4.37 -7.19
CA LYS A 330 3.13 4.06 -8.58
C LYS A 330 3.45 2.57 -8.75
N ASN A 331 3.14 2.01 -9.92
CA ASN A 331 3.47 0.63 -10.26
C ASN A 331 4.92 0.51 -10.79
N GLN A 332 5.31 -0.69 -11.23
CA GLN A 332 6.64 -0.99 -11.79
C GLN A 332 6.93 -0.25 -13.12
N GLU A 333 5.89 0.25 -13.78
CA GLU A 333 5.97 1.05 -15.01
C GLU A 333 5.95 2.56 -14.71
N ASN A 334 6.01 2.95 -13.43
CA ASN A 334 5.96 4.32 -12.92
C ASN A 334 4.61 5.04 -13.19
N CYS A 335 3.56 4.31 -13.58
CA CYS A 335 2.19 4.82 -13.68
C CYS A 335 1.59 5.04 -12.29
N ILE A 336 1.00 6.20 -12.05
CA ILE A 336 0.31 6.52 -10.79
C ILE A 336 -0.97 5.66 -10.71
N GLN A 337 -1.10 4.89 -9.63
CA GLN A 337 -2.24 4.02 -9.35
C GLN A 337 -3.18 4.57 -8.27
N ASN A 338 -2.65 5.39 -7.36
CA ASN A 338 -3.42 6.00 -6.27
C ASN A 338 -2.75 7.31 -5.83
N ILE A 339 -3.56 8.29 -5.42
CA ILE A 339 -3.13 9.59 -4.91
C ILE A 339 -3.75 9.80 -3.54
N ASN A 340 -2.93 9.98 -2.50
CA ASN A 340 -3.40 10.50 -1.21
C ASN A 340 -3.07 11.99 -1.12
N ILE A 341 -4.08 12.82 -0.88
CA ILE A 341 -3.94 14.27 -0.83
C ILE A 341 -4.66 14.87 0.39
N HIS A 342 -3.94 15.75 1.09
CA HIS A 342 -4.50 16.63 2.10
C HIS A 342 -4.50 18.06 1.58
N TYR A 343 -5.68 18.67 1.49
CA TYR A 343 -5.79 20.06 1.03
C TYR A 343 -6.96 20.80 1.67
N LYS A 344 -6.86 22.12 1.65
CA LYS A 344 -7.89 23.05 2.07
C LYS A 344 -8.28 23.97 0.91
N ILE A 345 -9.53 24.42 0.90
CA ILE A 345 -10.04 25.40 -0.05
C ILE A 345 -10.26 26.72 0.66
N LYS A 346 -9.88 27.81 0.01
CA LYS A 346 -10.18 29.15 0.51
C LYS A 346 -11.61 29.53 0.16
N LYS A 347 -12.46 29.63 1.17
CA LYS A 347 -13.86 30.09 1.08
C LYS A 347 -13.99 31.27 2.05
N TRP A 348 -14.49 32.42 1.56
CA TRP A 348 -14.77 33.59 2.40
C TRP A 348 -13.55 34.09 3.20
N GLY A 349 -12.36 34.04 2.59
CA GLY A 349 -11.11 34.46 3.23
C GLY A 349 -10.44 33.41 4.14
N LEU A 350 -11.16 32.36 4.53
CA LEU A 350 -10.69 31.30 5.44
C LEU A 350 -10.38 29.99 4.70
N TRP A 351 -9.40 29.24 5.20
CA TRP A 351 -9.02 27.93 4.67
C TRP A 351 -9.85 26.83 5.34
N MET A 352 -10.76 26.21 4.59
CA MET A 352 -11.64 25.15 5.08
C MET A 352 -11.30 23.80 4.45
N LYS A 353 -11.58 22.71 5.15
CA LYS A 353 -11.60 21.38 4.53
C LYS A 353 -12.78 21.32 3.55
N ASP A 354 -12.60 20.64 2.41
CA ASP A 354 -13.67 20.46 1.42
C ASP A 354 -14.53 19.22 1.68
#